data_AF-A0A8H6ZZA8-F1
#
_entry.id   AF-A0A8H6ZZA8-F1
#
_cell.length_a   1.000
_cell.length_b   1.000
_cell.length_c   1.000
_cell.angle_alpha   90.00
_cell.angle_beta   90.00
_cell.angle_gamma   90.00
#
_symmetry.space_group_name_H-M   'P 1'
#
loop_
_entity.id
_entity.type
_entity.pdbx_description
1 polymer ?
#
loop_
_entity_poly.entity_id
_entity_poly.type
_entity_poly.pdbx_seq_one_letter_code
_entity_poly.pdbx_strand_id
1 'polypeptide(L)'
;MSSLLHDIITNPEYHDYLAILKGARNGFVYGVKVRFPHALIMAILFGRGSWEARMRVIYRATKQHAFNLAKFVTLYKSFLLVQKKVNGGKARSADTFIAGLLGGYLVFGERTAINEQIVLYVVSRVVASFIPRAGAPYSKSTSPSDVVKPLPPDSRYFTVFAALSWGAVMWLFTNRGESIQPGMFNSMQYMYRDSEIWKDLRTLLWHNT
;
A
#
# COMPACT_ATOMS: atom_id res chain seq x y z
N MET A 1 -2.96 35.66 8.69
CA MET A 1 -4.00 34.64 8.95
C MET A 1 -5.02 35.30 9.88
N SER A 2 -6.32 35.35 9.56
CA SER A 2 -7.29 36.06 10.41
C SER A 2 -7.38 35.39 11.81
N SER A 3 -7.56 36.17 12.87
CA SER A 3 -7.68 35.68 14.25
C SER A 3 -8.72 34.57 14.37
N LEU A 4 -9.87 34.75 13.72
CA LEU A 4 -10.96 33.78 13.62
C LEU A 4 -10.56 32.41 13.08
N LEU A 5 -9.71 32.36 12.04
CA LEU A 5 -9.21 31.08 11.50
C LEU A 5 -8.24 30.40 12.45
N HIS A 6 -7.43 31.18 13.17
CA HIS A 6 -6.53 30.64 14.18
C HIS A 6 -7.31 30.00 15.32
N ASP A 7 -8.34 30.68 15.82
CA ASP A 7 -9.18 30.21 16.92
C ASP A 7 -9.94 28.92 16.57
N ILE A 8 -10.42 28.79 15.32
CA ILE A 8 -11.08 27.55 14.85
C ILE A 8 -10.08 26.39 14.77
N ILE A 9 -8.84 26.63 14.33
CA ILE A 9 -7.83 25.58 14.15
C ILE A 9 -7.30 25.07 15.49
N THR A 10 -7.21 25.94 16.50
CA THR A 10 -6.68 25.59 17.83
C THR A 10 -7.75 25.09 18.80
N ASN A 11 -9.03 25.27 18.50
CA ASN A 11 -10.12 24.80 19.35
C ASN A 11 -10.13 23.24 19.44
N PRO A 12 -9.99 22.66 20.65
CA PRO A 12 -10.02 21.21 20.88
C PRO A 12 -11.30 20.53 20.41
N GLU A 13 -12.45 21.22 20.40
CA GLU A 13 -13.73 20.64 19.98
C GLU A 13 -13.74 20.25 18.49
N TYR A 14 -13.02 21.01 17.66
CA TYR A 14 -12.92 20.74 16.23
C TYR A 14 -11.80 19.75 15.87
N HIS A 15 -10.98 19.37 16.85
CA HIS A 15 -9.79 18.54 16.62
C HIS A 15 -10.09 17.25 15.85
N ASP A 16 -11.09 16.48 16.29
CA ASP A 16 -11.43 15.19 15.68
C ASP A 16 -11.91 15.35 14.21
N TYR A 17 -12.64 16.42 13.90
CA TYR A 17 -13.12 16.72 12.55
C TYR A 17 -12.00 17.23 11.64
N LEU A 18 -11.16 18.14 12.15
CA LEU A 18 -9.99 18.63 11.43
C LEU A 18 -8.98 17.49 11.19
N ALA A 19 -8.90 16.51 12.08
CA ALA A 19 -8.09 15.32 11.90
C ALA A 19 -8.61 14.40 10.78
N ILE A 20 -9.93 14.34 10.55
CA ILE A 20 -10.53 13.67 9.38
C ILE A 20 -10.09 14.38 8.10
N LEU A 21 -10.25 15.70 8.04
CA LEU A 21 -9.89 16.51 6.86
C LEU A 21 -8.40 16.42 6.54
N LYS A 22 -7.53 16.62 7.53
CA LYS A 22 -6.07 16.49 7.40
C LYS A 22 -5.67 15.07 7.01
N GLY A 23 -6.34 14.06 7.58
CA GLY A 23 -6.15 12.66 7.23
C GLY A 23 -6.45 12.39 5.76
N ALA A 24 -7.60 12.86 5.27
CA ALA A 24 -8.02 12.73 3.87
C ALA A 24 -7.00 13.37 2.91
N ARG A 25 -6.57 14.60 3.22
CA ARG A 25 -5.54 15.31 2.46
C ARG A 25 -4.22 14.54 2.44
N ASN A 26 -3.80 13.99 3.59
CA ASN A 26 -2.56 13.22 3.68
C ASN A 26 -2.65 11.91 2.88
N GLY A 27 -3.78 11.20 2.95
CA GLY A 27 -4.04 10.02 2.13
C GLY A 27 -3.96 10.31 0.63
N PHE A 28 -4.59 11.42 0.20
CA PHE A 28 -4.52 11.88 -1.19
C PHE A 28 -3.07 12.17 -1.63
N VAL A 29 -2.37 13.01 -0.88
CA VAL A 29 -1.00 13.45 -1.22
C VAL A 29 -0.03 12.27 -1.22
N TYR A 30 -0.12 11.39 -0.24
CA TYR A 30 0.69 10.18 -0.18
C TYR A 30 0.41 9.27 -1.39
N GLY A 31 -0.87 9.06 -1.71
CA GLY A 31 -1.27 8.26 -2.86
C GLY A 31 -0.73 8.79 -4.18
N VAL A 32 -0.78 10.11 -4.40
CA VAL A 32 -0.16 10.73 -5.58
C VAL A 32 1.35 10.49 -5.60
N LYS A 33 2.04 10.76 -4.48
CA LYS A 33 3.51 10.65 -4.38
C LYS A 33 4.03 9.25 -4.65
N VAL A 34 3.31 8.21 -4.25
CA VAL A 34 3.74 6.82 -4.47
C VAL A 34 3.28 6.31 -5.83
N ARG A 35 2.01 6.56 -6.21
CA ARG A 35 1.44 5.93 -7.41
C ARG A 35 1.93 6.55 -8.70
N PHE A 36 2.08 7.87 -8.74
CA PHE A 36 2.45 8.57 -9.97
C PHE A 36 3.83 8.11 -10.49
N PRO A 37 4.92 8.10 -9.69
CA PRO A 37 6.22 7.65 -10.17
C PRO A 37 6.20 6.19 -10.62
N HIS A 38 5.52 5.32 -9.87
CA HIS A 38 5.37 3.91 -10.26
C HIS A 38 4.64 3.76 -11.60
N ALA A 39 3.49 4.41 -11.78
CA ALA A 39 2.73 4.33 -13.02
C ALA A 39 3.50 4.92 -14.21
N LEU A 40 4.26 6.00 -13.98
CA LEU A 40 5.12 6.60 -14.99
C LEU A 40 6.22 5.63 -15.45
N ILE A 41 6.96 5.04 -14.52
CA ILE A 41 8.03 4.07 -14.83
C ILE A 41 7.46 2.86 -15.56
N MET A 42 6.33 2.31 -15.10
CA MET A 42 5.68 1.19 -15.76
C MET A 42 5.21 1.53 -17.18
N ALA A 43 4.73 2.76 -17.40
CA ALA A 43 4.34 3.22 -18.73
C ALA A 43 5.55 3.45 -19.66
N ILE A 44 6.73 3.79 -19.13
CA ILE A 44 7.97 3.90 -19.89
C ILE A 44 8.48 2.52 -20.28
N LEU A 45 8.58 1.59 -19.31
CA LEU A 45 9.17 0.27 -19.50
C LEU A 45 8.26 -0.68 -20.29
N PHE A 46 6.97 -0.70 -19.98
CA PHE A 46 6.02 -1.71 -20.48
C PHE A 46 4.78 -1.10 -21.15
N GLY A 47 4.67 0.23 -21.21
CA GLY A 47 3.54 0.90 -21.85
C GLY A 47 3.51 0.64 -23.35
N ARG A 48 2.32 0.38 -23.88
CA ARG A 48 2.05 0.25 -25.33
C ARG A 48 1.16 1.40 -25.79
N GLY A 49 1.22 1.75 -27.07
CA GLY A 49 0.43 2.84 -27.67
C GLY A 49 1.03 4.25 -27.49
N SER A 50 0.25 5.26 -27.88
CA SER A 50 0.65 6.67 -27.90
C SER A 50 0.87 7.26 -26.51
N TRP A 51 1.68 8.31 -26.43
CA TRP A 51 1.95 9.02 -25.17
C TRP A 51 0.68 9.59 -24.52
N GLU A 52 -0.29 10.03 -25.32
CA GLU A 52 -1.58 10.49 -24.81
C GLU A 52 -2.34 9.39 -24.07
N ALA A 53 -2.38 8.17 -24.65
CA ALA A 53 -3.01 7.02 -24.02
C ALA A 53 -2.30 6.66 -22.71
N ARG A 54 -0.97 6.65 -22.70
CA ARG A 54 -0.15 6.39 -21.50
C ARG A 54 -0.43 7.42 -20.40
N MET A 55 -0.42 8.71 -20.73
CA MET A 55 -0.71 9.78 -19.76
C MET A 55 -2.11 9.67 -19.17
N ARG A 56 -3.11 9.30 -19.98
CA ARG A 56 -4.47 9.05 -19.49
C ARG A 56 -4.53 7.89 -18.50
N VAL A 57 -3.80 6.80 -18.76
CA VAL A 57 -3.71 5.65 -17.85
C VAL A 57 -3.01 6.04 -16.55
N ILE A 58 -1.86 6.75 -16.62
CA ILE A 58 -1.13 7.23 -15.45
C ILE A 58 -2.03 8.11 -14.58
N TYR A 59 -2.71 9.09 -15.19
CA TYR A 59 -3.61 9.99 -14.48
C TYR A 59 -4.75 9.24 -13.80
N ARG A 60 -5.45 8.35 -14.53
CA ARG A 60 -6.57 7.56 -13.97
C ARG A 60 -6.11 6.67 -12.81
N ALA A 61 -5.01 5.95 -12.98
CA ALA A 61 -4.46 5.08 -11.95
C ALA A 61 -4.03 5.86 -10.69
N THR A 62 -3.37 7.01 -10.88
CA THR A 62 -2.93 7.88 -9.78
C THR A 62 -4.12 8.48 -9.05
N LYS A 63 -5.09 9.02 -9.79
CA LYS A 63 -6.31 9.60 -9.24
C LYS A 63 -7.06 8.56 -8.42
N GLN A 64 -7.33 7.39 -9.00
CA GLN A 64 -8.05 6.32 -8.32
C GLN A 64 -7.36 5.92 -7.01
N HIS A 65 -6.05 5.68 -7.04
CA HIS A 65 -5.29 5.31 -5.84
C HIS A 65 -5.33 6.41 -4.77
N ALA A 66 -5.07 7.66 -5.14
CA ALA A 66 -5.07 8.79 -4.21
C ALA A 66 -6.45 9.02 -3.58
N PHE A 67 -7.52 8.97 -4.38
CA PHE A 67 -8.87 9.13 -3.87
C PHE A 67 -9.31 7.94 -3.01
N ASN A 68 -8.91 6.71 -3.34
CA ASN A 68 -9.24 5.55 -2.50
C ASN A 68 -8.58 5.68 -1.12
N LEU A 69 -7.31 6.08 -1.04
CA LEU A 69 -6.65 6.33 0.24
C LEU A 69 -7.30 7.48 1.02
N ALA A 70 -7.65 8.58 0.35
CA ALA A 70 -8.35 9.68 0.98
C ALA A 70 -9.72 9.24 1.55
N LYS A 71 -10.53 8.54 0.75
CA LYS A 71 -11.83 7.99 1.14
C LYS A 71 -11.71 7.03 2.31
N PHE A 72 -10.74 6.12 2.28
CA PHE A 72 -10.52 5.17 3.37
C PHE A 72 -10.19 5.88 4.67
N VAL A 73 -9.25 6.83 4.66
CA VAL A 73 -8.87 7.57 5.87
C VAL A 73 -10.04 8.40 6.40
N THR A 74 -10.83 9.01 5.52
CA THR A 74 -12.05 9.74 5.91
C THR A 74 -13.04 8.81 6.59
N LEU A 75 -13.42 7.69 5.95
CA LEU A 75 -14.39 6.75 6.50
C LEU A 75 -13.89 6.12 7.81
N TYR A 76 -12.65 5.66 7.85
CA TYR A 76 -12.04 5.07 9.04
C TYR A 76 -12.10 6.03 10.24
N LYS A 77 -11.65 7.28 10.07
CA LYS A 77 -11.67 8.26 11.16
C LYS A 77 -13.09 8.68 11.53
N SER A 78 -14.01 8.76 10.57
CA SER A 78 -15.43 9.02 10.83
C SER A 78 -16.06 7.90 11.66
N PHE A 79 -15.81 6.64 11.32
CA PHE A 79 -16.28 5.50 12.11
C PHE A 79 -15.71 5.52 13.52
N LEU A 80 -14.41 5.76 13.69
CA LEU A 80 -13.80 5.91 15.00
C LEU A 80 -14.43 7.04 15.82
N LEU A 81 -14.71 8.19 15.21
CA LEU A 81 -15.35 9.31 15.88
C LEU A 81 -16.77 8.96 16.32
N VAL A 82 -17.55 8.30 15.46
CA VAL A 82 -18.90 7.82 15.79
C VAL A 82 -18.84 6.81 16.93
N GLN A 83 -17.96 5.82 16.86
CA GLN A 83 -17.78 4.80 17.89
C GLN A 83 -17.36 5.40 19.24
N LYS A 84 -16.42 6.35 19.23
CA LYS A 84 -15.98 7.11 20.41
C LYS A 84 -17.15 7.88 21.03
N LYS A 85 -17.97 8.57 20.23
CA LYS A 85 -19.14 9.31 20.72
C LYS A 85 -20.21 8.39 21.31
N VAL A 86 -20.51 7.28 20.64
CA VAL A 86 -21.47 6.27 21.12
C VAL A 86 -20.98 5.63 22.43
N ASN A 87 -19.66 5.48 22.61
CA ASN A 87 -19.05 4.93 23.81
C ASN A 87 -18.70 5.99 24.87
N GLY A 88 -19.49 7.06 24.98
CA GLY A 88 -19.32 8.09 26.03
C GLY A 88 -17.98 8.82 25.98
N GLY A 89 -17.40 8.97 24.79
CA GLY A 89 -16.12 9.65 24.56
C GLY A 89 -14.88 8.77 24.68
N LYS A 90 -15.02 7.47 25.02
CA LYS A 90 -13.90 6.55 25.22
C LYS A 90 -13.66 5.67 24.00
N ALA A 91 -12.41 5.52 23.57
CA ALA A 91 -12.06 4.59 22.50
C ALA A 91 -11.92 3.16 23.05
N ARG A 92 -12.37 2.16 22.28
CA ARG A 92 -12.19 0.73 22.59
C ARG A 92 -11.18 0.11 21.62
N SER A 93 -10.50 -0.94 22.07
CA SER A 93 -9.52 -1.65 21.23
C SER A 93 -10.15 -2.18 19.92
N ALA A 94 -11.35 -2.76 20.01
CA ALA A 94 -12.05 -3.30 18.83
C ALA A 94 -12.51 -2.23 17.83
N ASP A 95 -12.55 -0.95 18.23
CA ASP A 95 -13.09 0.09 17.36
C ASP A 95 -12.25 0.27 16.09
N THR A 96 -10.93 0.16 16.22
CA THR A 96 -9.98 0.25 15.09
C THR A 96 -10.16 -0.90 14.10
N PHE A 97 -10.39 -2.12 14.60
CA PHE A 97 -10.65 -3.28 13.76
C PHE A 97 -11.96 -3.12 12.98
N ILE A 98 -13.04 -2.73 13.66
CA ILE A 98 -14.37 -2.56 13.04
C ILE A 98 -14.35 -1.41 12.03
N ALA A 99 -13.78 -0.25 12.38
CA ALA A 99 -13.64 0.88 11.46
C ALA A 99 -12.79 0.51 10.22
N GLY A 100 -11.72 -0.27 10.43
CA GLY A 100 -10.86 -0.77 9.35
C GLY A 100 -11.61 -1.74 8.44
N LEU A 101 -12.38 -2.66 9.02
CA LEU A 101 -13.21 -3.63 8.29
C LEU A 101 -14.25 -2.92 7.40
N LEU A 102 -15.03 -2.01 7.99
CA LEU A 102 -16.06 -1.26 7.27
C LEU A 102 -15.47 -0.36 6.19
N GLY A 103 -14.43 0.41 6.53
CA GLY A 103 -13.74 1.26 5.55
C GLY A 103 -13.10 0.45 4.43
N GLY A 104 -12.55 -0.72 4.75
CA GLY A 104 -11.93 -1.61 3.78
C GLY A 104 -12.94 -2.17 2.79
N TYR A 105 -14.06 -2.66 3.30
CA TYR A 105 -15.17 -3.16 2.49
C TYR A 105 -15.72 -2.08 1.54
N LEU A 106 -16.01 -0.89 2.06
CA LEU A 106 -16.63 0.20 1.29
C LEU A 106 -15.72 0.83 0.23
N VAL A 107 -14.40 0.81 0.43
CA VAL A 107 -13.45 1.49 -0.47
C VAL A 107 -12.73 0.51 -1.40
N PHE A 108 -12.39 -0.67 -0.90
CA PHE A 108 -11.56 -1.64 -1.61
C PHE A 108 -12.31 -2.91 -2.02
N GLY A 109 -13.62 -3.01 -1.74
CA GLY A 109 -14.45 -4.16 -2.12
C GLY A 109 -14.60 -4.37 -3.63
N GLU A 110 -14.56 -3.30 -4.43
CA GLU A 110 -14.54 -3.41 -5.88
C GLU A 110 -13.18 -3.91 -6.39
N ARG A 111 -13.19 -4.99 -7.18
CA ARG A 111 -11.97 -5.51 -7.78
C ARG A 111 -11.52 -4.62 -8.95
N THR A 112 -10.47 -3.85 -8.69
CA THR A 112 -9.74 -3.09 -9.70
C THR A 112 -8.25 -3.38 -9.56
N ALA A 113 -7.44 -3.23 -10.62
CA ALA A 113 -6.00 -3.48 -10.54
C ALA A 113 -5.31 -2.62 -9.45
N ILE A 114 -5.86 -1.43 -9.16
CA ILE A 114 -5.39 -0.56 -8.07
C ILE A 114 -5.74 -1.15 -6.70
N ASN A 115 -7.01 -1.54 -6.50
CA ASN A 115 -7.46 -2.10 -5.23
C ASN A 115 -6.77 -3.45 -4.95
N GLU A 116 -6.64 -4.30 -5.95
CA GLU A 116 -5.94 -5.58 -5.84
C GLU A 116 -4.49 -5.37 -5.39
N GLN A 117 -3.78 -4.38 -5.96
CA GLN A 117 -2.42 -4.04 -5.52
C GLN A 117 -2.37 -3.53 -4.07
N ILE A 118 -3.31 -2.67 -3.66
CA ILE A 118 -3.40 -2.18 -2.28
C ILE A 118 -3.67 -3.34 -1.31
N VAL A 119 -4.64 -4.19 -1.62
CA VAL A 119 -5.06 -5.31 -0.78
C VAL A 119 -3.93 -6.32 -0.64
N LEU A 120 -3.27 -6.70 -1.74
CA LEU A 120 -2.10 -7.59 -1.71
C LEU A 120 -0.95 -6.98 -0.89
N TYR A 121 -0.73 -5.67 -1.00
CA TYR A 121 0.24 -4.98 -0.16
C TYR A 121 -0.13 -5.06 1.33
N VAL A 122 -1.39 -4.81 1.70
CA VAL A 122 -1.84 -4.89 3.10
C VAL A 122 -1.74 -6.33 3.62
N VAL A 123 -2.24 -7.31 2.87
CA VAL A 123 -2.18 -8.73 3.26
C VAL A 123 -0.74 -9.18 3.46
N SER A 124 0.18 -8.86 2.55
CA SER A 124 1.58 -9.21 2.73
C SER A 124 2.20 -8.60 4.00
N ARG A 125 1.83 -7.36 4.35
CA ARG A 125 2.28 -6.71 5.59
C ARG A 125 1.66 -7.30 6.85
N VAL A 126 0.39 -7.69 6.80
CA VAL A 126 -0.31 -8.36 7.90
C VAL A 126 0.29 -9.75 8.13
N VAL A 127 0.44 -10.55 7.07
CA VAL A 127 1.08 -11.87 7.17
C VAL A 127 2.51 -11.75 7.69
N ALA A 128 3.28 -10.81 7.14
CA ALA A 128 4.65 -10.57 7.60
C ALA A 128 4.74 -10.07 9.04
N SER A 129 3.65 -9.53 9.63
CA SER A 129 3.63 -9.06 11.03
C SER A 129 3.75 -10.21 12.03
N PHE A 130 3.33 -11.43 11.65
CA PHE A 130 3.44 -12.63 12.49
C PHE A 130 4.87 -13.17 12.60
N ILE A 131 5.81 -12.69 11.78
CA ILE A 131 7.22 -13.06 11.90
C ILE A 131 7.77 -12.53 13.24
N PRO A 132 8.47 -13.35 14.04
CA PRO A 132 9.13 -12.88 15.25
C PRO A 132 10.02 -11.66 14.99
N ARG A 133 10.01 -10.68 15.91
CA ARG A 133 10.81 -9.46 15.79
C ARG A 133 12.21 -9.65 16.34
N ALA A 134 13.18 -8.96 15.75
CA ALA A 134 14.54 -8.92 16.25
C ALA A 134 14.58 -8.29 17.65
N GLY A 135 15.40 -8.86 18.53
CA GLY A 135 15.66 -8.36 19.88
C GLY A 135 16.68 -7.22 19.90
N ALA A 136 17.70 -7.34 20.75
CA ALA A 136 18.82 -6.39 20.80
C ALA A 136 19.59 -6.33 19.46
N PRO A 137 20.11 -5.16 19.04
CA PRO A 137 20.11 -3.86 19.70
C PRO A 137 18.83 -3.02 19.46
N TYR A 138 17.80 -3.61 18.83
CA TYR A 138 16.58 -2.89 18.43
C TYR A 138 15.55 -2.79 19.56
N SER A 139 15.59 -3.68 20.55
CA SER A 139 14.82 -3.60 21.78
C SER A 139 15.35 -2.47 22.68
N LYS A 140 14.84 -1.24 22.50
CA LYS A 140 14.91 -0.21 23.54
C LYS A 140 13.65 -0.29 24.38
N SER A 141 13.78 -0.07 25.69
CA SER A 141 12.65 0.03 26.62
C SER A 141 11.69 1.12 26.13
N THR A 142 10.49 0.72 25.71
CA THR A 142 9.42 1.65 25.35
C THR A 142 8.88 2.30 26.61
N SER A 143 9.09 3.61 26.77
CA SER A 143 8.31 4.40 27.71
C SER A 143 6.87 4.53 27.18
N PRO A 144 5.84 4.67 28.02
CA PRO A 144 4.45 4.80 27.58
C PRO A 144 4.18 5.99 26.64
N SER A 145 5.10 6.96 26.62
CA SER A 145 5.09 8.19 25.82
C SER A 145 5.97 8.14 24.56
N ASP A 146 6.70 7.04 24.32
CA ASP A 146 7.56 6.93 23.15
C ASP A 146 6.76 6.61 21.87
N VAL A 147 7.13 7.27 20.77
CA VAL A 147 6.62 6.95 19.43
C VAL A 147 6.87 5.47 19.15
N VAL A 148 5.80 4.70 18.91
CA VAL A 148 5.88 3.27 18.57
C VAL A 148 6.82 3.10 17.38
N LYS A 149 8.00 2.54 17.61
CA LYS A 149 8.99 2.25 16.58
C LYS A 149 8.87 0.78 16.17
N PRO A 150 8.50 0.48 14.91
CA PRO A 150 8.44 -0.90 14.44
C PRO A 150 9.81 -1.59 14.54
N LEU A 151 9.83 -2.78 15.14
CA LEU A 151 11.02 -3.64 15.17
C LEU A 151 11.14 -4.42 13.85
N PRO A 152 12.36 -4.57 13.29
CA PRO A 152 12.56 -5.40 12.11
C PRO A 152 12.26 -6.88 12.45
N PRO A 153 11.88 -7.71 11.46
CA PRO A 153 11.81 -9.15 11.65
C PRO A 153 13.18 -9.71 12.07
N ASP A 154 13.18 -10.75 12.89
CA ASP A 154 14.39 -11.50 13.17
C ASP A 154 14.91 -12.17 11.89
N SER A 155 16.22 -12.05 11.66
CA SER A 155 16.88 -12.46 10.42
C SER A 155 16.65 -13.93 10.10
N ARG A 156 16.67 -14.83 11.10
CA ARG A 156 16.55 -16.28 10.87
C ARG A 156 15.18 -16.65 10.34
N TYR A 157 14.13 -16.11 10.97
CA TYR A 157 12.75 -16.34 10.54
C TYR A 157 12.45 -15.65 9.21
N PHE A 158 13.04 -14.47 8.98
CA PHE A 158 12.95 -13.78 7.70
C PHE A 158 13.59 -14.60 6.56
N THR A 159 14.76 -15.20 6.78
CA THR A 159 15.42 -16.05 5.78
C THR A 159 14.54 -17.24 5.38
N VAL A 160 13.94 -17.93 6.36
CA VAL A 160 13.03 -19.05 6.08
C VAL A 160 11.79 -18.56 5.32
N PHE A 161 11.18 -17.45 5.77
CA PHE A 161 10.02 -16.86 5.11
C PHE A 161 10.33 -16.46 3.65
N ALA A 162 11.49 -15.87 3.41
CA ALA A 162 11.94 -15.50 2.07
C ALA A 162 12.16 -16.73 1.18
N ALA A 163 12.84 -17.77 1.69
CA ALA A 163 13.10 -19.00 0.94
C ALA A 163 11.79 -19.71 0.53
N LEU A 164 10.84 -19.82 1.47
CA LEU A 164 9.54 -20.43 1.18
C LEU A 164 8.72 -19.58 0.20
N SER A 165 8.71 -18.26 0.36
CA SER A 165 7.98 -17.35 -0.55
C SER A 165 8.51 -17.42 -1.97
N TRP A 166 9.85 -17.42 -2.14
CA TRP A 166 10.48 -17.52 -3.45
C TRP A 166 10.30 -18.90 -4.07
N GLY A 167 10.51 -19.98 -3.31
CA GLY A 167 10.27 -21.34 -3.81
C GLY A 167 8.83 -21.53 -4.29
N ALA A 168 7.85 -21.04 -3.51
CA ALA A 168 6.45 -21.10 -3.87
C ALA A 168 6.14 -20.32 -5.15
N VAL A 169 6.63 -19.08 -5.30
CA VAL A 169 6.28 -18.28 -6.47
C VAL A 169 6.96 -18.76 -7.75
N MET A 170 8.18 -19.30 -7.67
CA MET A 170 8.83 -19.93 -8.82
C MET A 170 8.09 -21.19 -9.26
N TRP A 171 7.62 -22.01 -8.31
CA TRP A 171 6.79 -23.17 -8.62
C TRP A 171 5.44 -22.77 -9.24
N LEU A 172 4.76 -21.75 -8.69
CA LEU A 172 3.52 -21.22 -9.24
C LEU A 172 3.72 -20.66 -10.64
N PHE A 173 4.82 -19.95 -10.90
CA PHE A 173 5.08 -19.35 -12.20
C PHE A 173 5.18 -20.41 -13.32
N THR A 174 5.73 -21.56 -12.98
CA THR A 174 5.88 -22.68 -13.93
C THR A 174 4.59 -23.49 -14.06
N ASN A 175 3.91 -23.80 -12.95
CA ASN A 175 2.83 -24.79 -12.91
C ASN A 175 1.41 -24.20 -12.85
N ARG A 176 1.26 -22.93 -12.42
CA ARG A 176 -0.03 -22.23 -12.24
C ARG A 176 0.11 -20.71 -12.50
N GLY A 177 0.78 -20.34 -13.59
CA GLY A 177 1.08 -18.95 -13.91
C GLY A 177 -0.15 -18.04 -13.99
N GLU A 178 -1.31 -18.60 -14.36
CA GLU A 178 -2.62 -17.94 -14.43
C GLU A 178 -3.12 -17.43 -13.07
N SER A 179 -2.63 -18.00 -11.97
CA SER A 179 -2.97 -17.59 -10.61
C SER A 179 -2.12 -16.42 -10.08
N ILE A 180 -1.03 -16.08 -10.78
CA ILE A 180 -0.14 -14.99 -10.40
C ILE A 180 -0.72 -13.66 -10.84
N GLN A 181 -0.56 -12.64 -9.99
CA GLN A 181 -0.94 -11.28 -10.32
C GLN A 181 -0.24 -10.81 -11.62
N PRO A 182 -0.97 -10.24 -12.61
CA PRO A 182 -0.42 -9.98 -13.94
C PRO A 182 0.86 -9.14 -13.97
N GLY A 183 1.01 -8.20 -13.02
CA GLY A 183 2.22 -7.37 -12.91
C GLY A 183 3.46 -8.22 -12.60
N MET A 184 3.37 -9.07 -11.58
CA MET A 184 4.44 -10.00 -11.22
C MET A 184 4.71 -11.01 -12.34
N PHE A 185 3.67 -11.57 -12.95
CA PHE A 185 3.82 -12.53 -14.03
C PHE A 185 4.60 -11.93 -15.22
N ASN A 186 4.27 -10.71 -15.64
CA ASN A 186 4.97 -10.03 -16.73
C ASN A 186 6.46 -9.78 -16.40
N SER A 187 6.76 -9.38 -15.16
CA SER A 187 8.15 -9.21 -14.72
C SER A 187 8.91 -10.53 -14.73
N MET A 188 8.29 -11.62 -14.29
CA MET A 188 8.90 -12.95 -14.31
C MET A 188 9.08 -13.49 -15.73
N GLN A 189 8.11 -13.28 -16.63
CA GLN A 189 8.22 -13.61 -18.05
C GLN A 189 9.44 -12.92 -18.67
N TYR A 190 9.55 -11.60 -18.49
CA TYR A 190 10.68 -10.81 -18.98
C TYR A 190 12.03 -11.31 -18.45
N MET A 191 12.10 -11.64 -17.16
CA MET A 191 13.35 -12.04 -16.50
C MET A 191 13.79 -13.47 -16.78
N TYR A 192 12.85 -14.40 -16.90
CA TYR A 192 13.16 -15.84 -16.85
C TYR A 192 12.87 -16.58 -18.16
N ARG A 193 11.87 -16.15 -18.93
CA ARG A 193 11.51 -16.84 -20.19
C ARG A 193 12.04 -16.09 -21.40
N ASP A 194 11.87 -14.77 -21.44
CA ASP A 194 12.36 -13.97 -22.56
C ASP A 194 13.90 -13.96 -22.61
N SER A 195 14.56 -14.18 -21.46
CA SER A 195 16.01 -14.38 -21.35
C SER A 195 16.54 -15.66 -22.01
N GLU A 196 15.67 -16.62 -22.37
CA GLU A 196 16.08 -17.88 -23.00
C GLU A 196 16.18 -17.77 -24.55
N ILE A 197 15.83 -16.62 -25.14
CA ILE A 197 15.70 -16.47 -26.59
C ILE A 197 16.53 -15.29 -27.09
N TRP A 198 17.59 -15.57 -27.87
CA TRP A 198 18.39 -14.57 -28.58
C TRP A 198 18.77 -15.03 -29.98
N LYS A 199 19.03 -14.08 -30.88
CA LYS A 199 19.45 -14.35 -32.28
C LYS A 199 20.85 -13.82 -32.61
N ASP A 200 21.31 -12.81 -31.88
CA ASP A 200 22.59 -12.12 -32.09
C ASP A 200 23.07 -11.43 -30.80
N LEU A 201 24.27 -10.82 -30.82
CA LEU A 201 24.84 -10.12 -29.66
C LEU A 201 23.99 -8.92 -29.21
N ARG A 202 23.22 -8.33 -30.13
CA ARG A 202 22.33 -7.21 -29.82
C ARG A 202 21.12 -7.68 -29.01
N THR A 203 20.53 -8.80 -29.41
CA THR A 203 19.39 -9.42 -28.70
C THR A 203 19.80 -10.09 -27.38
N LEU A 204 21.07 -10.49 -27.28
CA LEU A 204 21.65 -11.01 -26.05
C LEU A 204 21.95 -9.93 -24.99
N LEU A 205 22.50 -8.77 -25.40
CA LEU A 205 23.06 -7.79 -24.45
C LEU A 205 22.30 -6.47 -24.35
N TRP A 206 21.46 -6.13 -25.33
CA TRP A 206 20.86 -4.79 -25.41
C TRP A 206 19.33 -4.80 -25.37
N HIS A 207 18.65 -5.58 -26.22
CA HIS A 207 17.18 -5.59 -26.31
C HIS A 207 16.64 -7.01 -26.42
N ASN A 208 15.52 -7.32 -25.78
CA ASN A 208 14.85 -8.60 -26.04
C ASN A 208 14.34 -8.69 -27.48
N THR A 209 14.28 -9.94 -27.97
CA THR A 209 13.86 -10.32 -29.32
C THR A 209 12.39 -10.03 -29.61
#